data_AF-V2TTU4-F1
#
_entry.id   AF-V2TTU4-F1
#
_cell.length_a   1.000
_cell.length_b   1.000
_cell.length_c   1.000
_cell.angle_alpha   90.00
_cell.angle_beta   90.00
_cell.angle_gamma   90.00
#
_symmetry.space_group_name_H-M   'P 1'
#
loop_
_entity.id
_entity.type
_entity.pdbx_description
1 polymer ?
#
loop_
_entity_poly.entity_id
_entity_poly.type
_entity_poly.pdbx_seq_one_letter_code
_entity_poly.pdbx_strand_id
1 'polypeptide(L)' 'MISSNQVKPPVQIPSNLLQPCPDLQTLDENTGQAWILWSVDTVKKYNECKFKQKAIVDVLEQPVLTTQYIP' A
#
# COMPACT_ATOMS: atom_id res chain seq x y z
N MET A 1 -26.39 32.78 -7.37
CA MET A 1 -25.19 32.33 -6.63
C MET A 1 -25.30 30.81 -6.53
N ILE A 2 -24.55 30.05 -7.33
CA ILE A 2 -24.50 28.59 -7.20
C ILE A 2 -23.13 28.29 -6.60
N SER A 3 -23.14 27.89 -5.32
CA SER A 3 -21.94 27.43 -4.62
C SER A 3 -21.66 26.01 -5.11
N SER A 4 -20.73 25.84 -6.04
CA SER A 4 -20.28 24.52 -6.46
C SER A 4 -19.45 23.89 -5.35
N ASN A 5 -20.08 23.05 -4.53
CA ASN A 5 -19.34 22.08 -3.72
C ASN A 5 -18.78 21.01 -4.66
N GLN A 6 -17.50 21.14 -5.02
CA GLN A 6 -16.77 20.12 -5.77
C GLN A 6 -16.60 18.88 -4.89
N VAL A 7 -17.49 17.90 -5.02
CA VAL A 7 -17.31 16.58 -4.42
C VAL A 7 -16.19 15.89 -5.21
N LYS A 8 -15.03 15.67 -4.56
CA LYS A 8 -13.95 14.85 -5.15
C LYS A 8 -14.56 13.49 -5.47
N PRO A 9 -14.54 13.02 -6.73
CA PRO A 9 -15.06 11.70 -7.06
C PRO A 9 -14.32 10.64 -6.24
N PRO A 10 -15.01 9.57 -5.81
CA PRO A 10 -14.39 8.53 -5.03
C PRO A 10 -13.23 7.92 -5.83
N VAL A 11 -12.03 7.91 -5.25
CA VAL A 11 -10.86 7.28 -5.85
C VAL A 11 -11.08 5.78 -5.82
N GLN A 12 -11.15 5.13 -6.99
CA GLN A 12 -11.16 3.66 -7.06
C GLN A 12 -9.75 3.14 -6.76
N ILE A 13 -9.56 2.61 -5.55
CA ILE A 13 -8.33 1.90 -5.18
C ILE A 13 -8.47 0.45 -5.67
N PRO A 14 -7.55 -0.04 -6.52
CA PRO A 14 -7.61 -1.41 -7.00
C PRO A 14 -7.41 -2.40 -5.85
N SER A 15 -8.14 -3.51 -5.88
CA SER A 15 -8.28 -4.46 -4.76
C SER A 15 -6.98 -5.13 -4.33
N ASN A 16 -6.01 -5.27 -5.24
CA ASN A 16 -4.67 -5.77 -4.93
C ASN A 16 -3.89 -4.82 -3.99
N LEU A 17 -4.20 -3.53 -3.99
CA LEU A 17 -3.62 -2.54 -3.09
C LEU A 17 -4.32 -2.49 -1.73
N LEU A 18 -5.59 -2.91 -1.66
CA LEU A 18 -6.35 -2.97 -0.40
C LEU A 18 -5.99 -4.19 0.46
N GLN A 19 -5.19 -5.12 -0.07
CA GLN A 19 -4.67 -6.22 0.73
C GLN A 19 -3.78 -5.68 1.85
N PRO A 20 -3.99 -6.12 3.10
CA PRO A 20 -3.16 -5.69 4.22
C PRO A 20 -1.69 -6.07 4.02
N CYS A 21 -0.82 -5.42 4.78
CA CYS A 21 0.58 -5.82 4.85
C CYS A 21 0.70 -7.20 5.50
N PRO A 22 1.66 -8.03 5.07
CA PRO A 22 1.85 -9.36 5.63
C PRO A 22 2.27 -9.28 7.10
N ASP A 23 1.75 -10.20 7.91
CA ASP A 23 2.16 -10.31 9.31
C ASP A 23 3.61 -10.78 9.45
N LEU A 24 4.27 -10.25 10.48
CA LEU A 24 5.60 -10.71 10.87
C LEU A 24 5.47 -12.05 11.60
N GLN A 25 6.45 -12.93 11.38
CA GLN A 25 6.51 -14.18 12.12
C GLN A 25 6.84 -13.87 13.59
N THR A 26 6.27 -14.62 14.52
CA THR A 26 6.75 -14.63 15.90
C THR A 26 8.12 -15.28 15.92
N LEU A 27 9.00 -14.77 16.78
CA LEU A 27 10.32 -15.35 16.98
C LEU A 27 10.36 -15.99 18.36
N ASP A 28 9.96 -17.25 18.41
CA ASP A 28 9.88 -18.02 19.66
C ASP A 28 11.23 -18.66 20.05
N GLU A 29 12.20 -18.65 19.13
CA GLU A 29 13.54 -19.21 19.33
C GLU A 29 14.59 -18.13 19.55
N ASN A 30 15.47 -18.33 20.55
CA ASN A 30 16.54 -17.40 20.91
C ASN A 30 17.89 -17.73 20.24
N THR A 31 17.89 -18.45 19.12
CA THR A 31 19.12 -18.80 18.41
C THR A 31 19.50 -17.73 17.39
N GLY A 32 20.80 -17.44 17.24
CA GLY A 32 21.27 -16.48 16.24
C GLY A 32 20.85 -16.83 14.81
N GLN A 33 20.75 -18.13 14.49
CA GLN A 33 20.25 -18.60 13.20
C GLN A 33 18.79 -18.20 12.97
N ALA A 34 17.91 -18.42 13.95
CA ALA A 34 16.50 -18.04 13.85
C ALA A 34 16.36 -16.51 13.67
N TRP A 35 17.11 -15.71 14.44
CA TRP A 35 17.14 -14.25 14.30
C TRP A 35 17.56 -13.79 12.90
N ILE A 36 18.59 -14.40 12.30
CA ILE A 36 19.05 -14.04 10.96
C ILE A 36 17.97 -14.35 9.92
N LEU A 37 17.37 -15.54 9.96
CA LEU A 37 16.33 -15.94 9.02
C LEU A 37 15.09 -15.04 9.16
N TRP A 38 14.68 -14.77 10.40
CA TRP A 38 13.58 -13.86 10.69
C TRP A 38 13.83 -12.44 10.21
N SER A 39 15.06 -11.94 10.36
CA SER A 39 15.43 -10.59 9.89
C SER A 39 15.32 -10.47 8.37
N VAL A 40 15.77 -11.50 7.64
CA VAL A 40 15.67 -11.52 6.17
C VAL A 40 14.21 -11.55 5.71
N ASP A 41 13.37 -12.39 6.33
CA ASP A 41 11.92 -12.45 6.05
C ASP A 41 11.23 -11.11 6.36
N THR A 42 11.57 -10.50 7.49
CA THR A 42 11.02 -9.21 7.93
C THR A 42 11.35 -8.10 6.95
N VAL A 43 12.59 -8.02 6.45
CA VAL A 43 12.99 -7.01 5.45
C VAL A 43 12.22 -7.20 4.14
N LYS A 44 12.02 -8.44 3.69
CA LYS A 44 11.22 -8.74 2.51
C LYS A 44 9.78 -8.24 2.68
N LYS A 45 9.12 -8.62 3.78
CA LYS A 45 7.75 -8.22 4.11
C LYS A 45 7.59 -6.70 4.25
N TYR A 46 8.56 -6.04 4.85
CA TYR A 46 8.60 -4.57 4.93
C TYR A 46 8.63 -3.92 3.54
N ASN A 47 9.50 -4.40 2.65
CA ASN A 47 9.60 -3.84 1.29
C ASN A 47 8.30 -4.03 0.49
N GLU A 48 7.65 -5.20 0.62
CA GLU A 48 6.34 -5.46 0.00
C GLU A 48 5.26 -4.50 0.54
N CYS A 49 5.20 -4.32 1.86
CA CYS A 49 4.27 -3.38 2.49
C CYS A 49 4.51 -1.93 2.04
N LYS A 50 5.77 -1.49 2.06
CA LYS A 50 6.18 -0.15 1.62
C LYS A 50 5.79 0.12 0.16
N PHE A 51 5.94 -0.87 -0.72
CA PHE A 51 5.56 -0.76 -2.12
C PHE A 51 4.05 -0.56 -2.29
N LYS A 52 3.24 -1.38 -1.61
CA LYS A 52 1.77 -1.24 -1.62
C LYS A 52 1.33 0.12 -1.09
N GLN A 53 1.89 0.54 0.04
CA GLN A 53 1.58 1.84 0.64
C GLN A 53 1.93 2.99 -0.30
N LYS A 54 3.10 2.95 -0.95
CA LYS A 54 3.47 3.94 -1.96
C LYS A 54 2.46 3.98 -3.12
N ALA A 55 2.07 2.82 -3.65
CA ALA A 55 1.10 2.77 -4.75
C ALA A 55 -0.27 3.35 -4.36
N ILE A 56 -0.71 3.15 -3.11
CA ILE A 56 -1.93 3.78 -2.59
C ILE A 56 -1.77 5.30 -2.54
N VAL A 57 -0.67 5.80 -1.97
CA VAL A 57 -0.39 7.24 -1.89
C VAL A 57 -0.36 7.85 -3.30
N ASP A 58 0.35 7.21 -4.24
CA ASP A 58 0.44 7.66 -5.62
C ASP A 58 -0.97 7.75 -6.26
N VAL A 59 -1.85 6.77 -6.03
CA VAL A 59 -3.25 6.79 -6.51
C VAL A 59 -4.08 7.90 -5.85
N LEU A 60 -3.84 8.22 -4.58
CA LEU A 60 -4.59 9.24 -3.84
C LEU A 60 -4.14 10.68 -4.14
N GLU A 61 -2.83 10.85 -4.37
CA GLU A 61 -2.17 12.09 -4.73
C GLU A 61 -2.27 12.40 -6.23
N GLN A 62 -2.60 11.40 -7.06
CA GLN A 62 -2.82 11.61 -8.48
C GLN A 62 -3.88 12.71 -8.69
N PRO A 63 -3.56 13.77 -9.46
CA PRO A 63 -4.57 14.73 -9.87
C PRO A 63 -5.62 13.99 -10.70
N VAL A 64 -6.90 14.37 -10.53
CA VAL A 64 -8.14 13.75 -11.06
C VAL A 64 -8.25 13.81 -12.60
N LEU A 65 -7.14 13.73 -13.34
CA LEU A 65 -7.06 13.99 -14.78
C LEU A 65 -7.07 12.74 -15.66
N THR A 66 -7.31 11.53 -15.12
CA THR A 66 -7.30 10.29 -15.93
C THR A 66 -8.68 9.74 -16.30
N THR A 67 -9.79 10.39 -15.91
CA THR A 67 -11.14 10.01 -16.40
C THR A 67 -11.48 10.53 -17.81
N GLN A 68 -10.50 10.97 -18.60
CA GLN A 68 -10.73 11.39 -19.97
C GLN A 68 -9.64 10.92 -20.94
N TYR A 69 -9.47 9.61 -21.08
CA TYR A 69 -8.91 9.06 -22.32
C TYR A 69 -9.45 7.65 -22.61
N ILE A 70 -10.50 7.62 -23.43
CA ILE A 70 -10.98 6.50 -24.25
C ILE A 70 -10.55 6.89 -25.68
N PRO A 71 -9.82 6.05 -26.42
CA PRO A 71 -10.45 4.97 -27.20
C PRO A 71 -10.04 3.55 -26.79
#